data_AF-A0A1W2DB39-F1
#
_entry.id   AF-A0A1W2DB39-F1
#
_cell.length_a   1.000
_cell.length_b   1.000
_cell.length_c   1.000
_cell.angle_alpha   90.00
_cell.angle_beta   90.00
_cell.angle_gamma   90.00
#
_symmetry.space_group_name_H-M   'P 1'
#
loop_
_entity.id
_entity.type
_entity.pdbx_description
1 polymer ?
#
loop_
_entity_poly.entity_id
_entity_poly.type
_entity_poly.pdbx_seq_one_letter_code
_entity_poly.pdbx_strand_id
1 'polypeptide(L)'
;MTLSPVIRAPEAQTNGIVRDMTDLPDRFPILAGGIDPSHGFVHVREIDQPVEVFGMPVAQGVFVHADRHGATVIPQTVLPPLHDGLKTLIGSESTMPEPVQAGSADFAEFARLSTAFEDALT
;
A
#
# COMPACT_ATOMS: atom_id res chain seq x y z
N MET A 1 -15.03 16.72 -2.33
CA MET A 1 -14.34 15.43 -2.24
C MET A 1 -13.85 15.28 -0.82
N THR A 2 -14.66 14.67 0.03
CA THR A 2 -14.39 14.52 1.46
C THR A 2 -13.24 13.54 1.61
N LEU A 3 -12.09 13.99 2.13
CA LEU A 3 -11.06 13.07 2.61
C LEU A 3 -11.74 12.24 3.70
N SER A 4 -12.09 11.00 3.39
CA SER A 4 -12.50 10.04 4.40
C SER A 4 -11.39 10.02 5.44
N PRO A 5 -11.69 10.09 6.76
CA PRO A 5 -10.67 9.85 7.75
C PRO A 5 -10.00 8.53 7.38
N VAL A 6 -8.67 8.48 7.46
CA VAL A 6 -7.92 7.22 7.47
C VAL A 6 -8.39 6.48 8.72
N ILE A 7 -9.51 5.79 8.57
CA ILE A 7 -10.04 4.89 9.58
C ILE A 7 -8.96 3.83 9.67
N ARG A 8 -8.38 3.68 10.87
CA ARG A 8 -7.64 2.50 11.26
C ARG A 8 -8.60 1.32 11.13
N ALA A 9 -8.76 0.81 9.92
CA ALA A 9 -9.48 -0.42 9.68
C ALA A 9 -8.65 -1.51 10.35
N PRO A 10 -9.27 -2.38 11.16
CA PRO A 10 -8.57 -3.54 11.68
C PRO A 10 -8.13 -4.38 10.47
N GLU A 11 -6.83 -4.65 10.37
CA GLU A 11 -6.21 -5.38 9.27
C GLU A 11 -5.16 -6.34 9.82
N ALA A 12 -4.77 -7.32 9.02
CA ALA A 12 -3.70 -8.24 9.37
C ALA A 12 -2.72 -8.45 8.22
N GLN A 13 -1.44 -8.57 8.56
CA GLN A 13 -0.40 -8.96 7.63
C GLN A 13 0.39 -10.14 8.20
N THR A 14 0.66 -11.12 7.36
CA THR A 14 1.44 -12.30 7.72
C THR A 14 2.25 -12.81 6.54
N ASN A 15 3.43 -13.34 6.80
CA ASN A 15 4.18 -14.13 5.82
C ASN A 15 3.82 -15.62 5.84
N GLY A 16 2.82 -16.00 6.64
CA GLY A 16 2.22 -17.33 6.67
C GLY A 16 0.97 -17.46 5.80
N ILE A 17 0.20 -18.50 6.09
CA ILE A 17 -1.08 -18.83 5.44
C ILE A 17 -2.27 -18.35 6.27
N VAL A 18 -3.42 -18.15 5.61
CA VAL A 18 -4.69 -17.79 6.26
C VAL A 18 -5.82 -18.72 5.83
N ARG A 19 -6.85 -18.83 6.67
CA ARG A 19 -8.04 -19.66 6.46
C ARG A 19 -9.31 -18.92 6.88
N ASP A 20 -10.46 -19.58 6.75
CA ASP A 20 -11.77 -19.08 7.18
C ASP A 20 -12.14 -17.72 6.53
N MET A 21 -11.85 -17.57 5.24
CA MET A 21 -12.08 -16.33 4.48
C MET A 21 -13.55 -15.87 4.46
N THR A 22 -14.49 -16.77 4.76
CA THR A 22 -15.93 -16.46 4.88
C THR A 22 -16.33 -15.95 6.25
N ASP A 23 -15.47 -16.11 7.25
CA ASP A 23 -15.77 -15.81 8.67
C ASP A 23 -15.03 -14.56 9.14
N LEU A 24 -14.37 -13.86 8.22
CA LEU A 24 -13.70 -12.58 8.49
C LEU A 24 -14.74 -11.48 8.74
N PRO A 25 -14.47 -10.55 9.69
CA PRO A 25 -15.30 -9.36 9.84
C PRO A 25 -15.37 -8.55 8.55
N ASP A 26 -16.50 -7.88 8.32
CA ASP A 26 -16.63 -6.93 7.22
C ASP A 26 -15.49 -5.91 7.26
N ARG A 27 -14.83 -5.70 6.12
CA ARG A 27 -13.72 -4.74 5.94
C ARG A 27 -12.49 -5.03 6.81
N PHE A 28 -12.17 -6.30 7.03
CA PHE A 28 -10.91 -6.75 7.62
C PHE A 28 -9.96 -7.26 6.51
N PRO A 29 -9.17 -6.39 5.85
CA PRO A 29 -8.25 -6.84 4.82
C PRO A 29 -7.11 -7.65 5.43
N ILE A 30 -6.70 -8.69 4.70
CA ILE A 30 -5.57 -9.55 5.08
C ILE A 30 -4.61 -9.68 3.90
N LEU A 31 -3.33 -9.41 4.15
CA LEU A 31 -2.24 -9.75 3.25
C LEU A 31 -1.47 -10.94 3.82
N ALA A 32 -1.46 -12.05 3.07
CA ALA A 32 -0.87 -13.32 3.48
C ALA A 32 -0.05 -13.95 2.35
N GLY A 33 0.83 -14.90 2.70
CA GLY A 33 1.58 -15.70 1.74
C GLY A 33 0.75 -16.72 0.98
N GLY A 34 -0.44 -17.03 1.47
CA GLY A 34 -1.38 -17.91 0.78
C GLY A 34 -2.63 -18.16 1.60
N ILE A 35 -3.56 -18.86 0.97
CA ILE A 35 -4.78 -19.39 1.60
C ILE A 35 -4.63 -20.89 1.68
N ASP A 36 -4.78 -21.47 2.87
CA ASP A 36 -4.68 -22.91 3.08
C ASP A 36 -5.58 -23.33 4.26
N PRO A 37 -6.37 -24.42 4.14
CA PRO A 37 -7.31 -24.85 5.18
C PRO A 37 -6.64 -25.52 6.40
N SER A 38 -5.34 -25.79 6.34
CA SER A 38 -4.57 -26.40 7.42
C SER A 38 -4.48 -25.49 8.64
N HIS A 39 -4.35 -26.10 9.81
CA HIS A 39 -4.16 -25.37 11.06
C HIS A 39 -2.71 -24.90 11.25
N GLY A 40 -1.77 -25.42 10.44
CA GLY A 40 -0.34 -25.26 10.67
C GLY A 40 0.12 -25.83 12.01
N PHE A 41 1.41 -26.12 12.16
CA PHE A 41 1.99 -26.37 13.48
C PHE A 41 2.57 -25.05 13.98
N VAL A 42 1.70 -24.20 14.54
CA VAL A 42 2.04 -22.84 14.99
C VAL A 42 1.84 -22.68 16.49
N HIS A 43 2.71 -21.92 17.14
CA HIS A 43 2.57 -21.49 18.52
C HIS A 43 3.14 -20.08 18.66
N VAL A 44 2.52 -19.25 19.49
CA VAL A 44 3.00 -17.90 19.76
C VAL A 44 4.32 -18.01 20.54
N ARG A 45 5.38 -17.39 20.02
CA ARG A 45 6.69 -17.33 20.69
C ARG A 45 6.83 -16.06 21.51
N GLU A 46 6.53 -14.93 20.87
CA GLU A 46 6.79 -13.59 21.37
C GLU A 46 5.68 -12.65 20.88
N ILE A 47 5.48 -11.55 21.61
CA ILE A 47 4.58 -10.45 21.25
C ILE A 47 5.39 -9.17 21.39
N ASP A 48 5.09 -8.17 20.55
CA ASP A 48 5.76 -6.87 20.59
C ASP A 48 7.28 -6.96 20.37
N GLN A 49 7.70 -7.86 19.49
CA GLN A 49 9.09 -7.98 19.05
C GLN A 49 9.22 -7.56 17.58
N PRO A 50 10.35 -6.96 17.19
CA PRO A 50 10.64 -6.73 15.78
C PRO A 50 10.62 -8.04 14.99
N VAL A 51 9.95 -8.01 13.83
CA VAL A 51 9.83 -9.16 12.93
C VAL A 51 10.15 -8.74 11.50
N GLU A 52 10.34 -9.73 10.64
CA GLU A 52 10.43 -9.53 9.19
C GLU A 52 9.26 -10.25 8.50
N VAL A 53 8.50 -9.50 7.70
CA VAL A 53 7.38 -10.02 6.91
C VAL A 53 7.72 -9.84 5.44
N PHE A 54 8.01 -10.94 4.73
CA PHE A 54 8.47 -10.90 3.34
C PHE A 54 9.64 -9.94 3.07
N GLY A 55 10.66 -9.91 3.94
CA GLY A 55 11.78 -8.97 3.79
C GLY A 55 11.51 -7.57 4.33
N MET A 56 10.28 -7.25 4.75
CA MET A 56 9.93 -5.96 5.34
C MET A 56 10.15 -5.99 6.86
N PRO A 57 11.07 -5.18 7.41
CA PRO A 57 11.25 -5.08 8.86
C PRO A 57 10.08 -4.32 9.48
N VAL A 58 9.45 -4.90 10.50
CA VAL A 58 8.30 -4.31 11.20
C VAL A 58 8.57 -4.34 12.70
N ALA A 59 8.32 -3.22 13.36
CA ALA A 59 8.37 -3.09 14.81
C ALA A 59 7.06 -2.47 15.31
N GLN A 60 6.77 -2.61 16.60
CA GLN A 60 5.58 -1.96 17.17
C GLN A 60 5.66 -0.44 17.03
N GLY A 61 4.50 0.18 16.74
CA GLY A 61 4.35 1.63 16.64
C GLY A 61 4.79 2.23 15.31
N VAL A 62 5.23 1.41 14.35
CA VAL A 62 5.47 1.86 12.96
C VAL A 62 4.15 1.99 12.22
N PHE A 63 4.15 2.83 11.18
CA PHE A 63 3.04 2.93 10.25
C PHE A 63 3.27 1.96 9.11
N VAL A 64 2.30 1.11 8.81
CA VAL A 64 2.30 0.25 7.65
C VAL A 64 1.21 0.74 6.71
N HIS A 65 1.53 0.88 5.44
CA HIS A 65 0.53 1.02 4.39
C HIS A 65 0.42 -0.30 3.65
N ALA A 66 -0.81 -0.76 3.44
CA ALA A 66 -1.12 -1.99 2.75
C ALA A 66 -2.25 -1.76 1.74
N ASP A 67 -2.09 -2.31 0.55
CA ASP A 67 -3.11 -2.31 -0.50
C ASP A 67 -3.02 -3.60 -1.35
N ARG A 68 -3.69 -3.61 -2.50
CA ARG A 68 -3.66 -4.76 -3.43
C ARG A 68 -2.27 -5.03 -4.05
N HIS A 69 -1.34 -4.10 -3.94
CA HIS A 69 0.02 -4.19 -4.49
C HIS A 69 1.03 -4.71 -3.46
N GLY A 70 0.68 -4.70 -2.18
CA GLY A 70 1.50 -5.25 -1.11
C GLY A 70 1.44 -4.36 0.13
N ALA A 71 2.53 -4.35 0.89
CA ALA A 71 2.67 -3.44 2.02
C ALA A 71 4.07 -2.85 2.13
N THR A 72 4.15 -1.70 2.79
CA THR A 72 5.41 -1.02 3.11
C THR A 72 5.31 -0.34 4.48
N VAL A 73 6.44 -0.30 5.20
CA VAL A 73 6.56 0.58 6.38
C VAL A 73 6.77 2.01 5.91
N ILE A 74 6.00 2.93 6.49
CA ILE A 74 6.15 4.38 6.30
C ILE A 74 7.02 4.91 7.45
N PRO A 75 8.20 5.47 7.16
CA PRO A 75 9.03 6.12 8.17
C PRO A 75 8.29 7.29 8.84
N GLN A 76 8.36 7.39 10.16
CA GLN A 76 7.68 8.48 10.87
C GLN A 76 8.19 9.87 10.45
N THR A 77 9.44 9.97 10.03
CA THR A 77 10.07 11.20 9.55
C THR A 77 9.41 11.75 8.29
N VAL A 78 8.75 10.92 7.48
CA VAL A 78 8.08 11.36 6.25
C VAL A 78 6.60 11.65 6.45
N LEU A 79 6.01 11.33 7.60
CA LEU A 79 4.59 11.57 7.85
C LEU A 79 4.19 13.05 7.76
N PRO A 80 4.95 14.03 8.28
CA PRO A 80 4.57 15.43 8.17
C PRO A 80 4.43 15.93 6.72
N PRO A 81 5.41 15.70 5.81
CA PRO A 81 5.27 16.13 4.42
C PRO A 81 4.42 15.19 3.55
N LEU A 82 4.11 13.96 4.02
CA LEU A 82 3.50 12.91 3.20
C LEU A 82 2.23 13.37 2.49
N HIS A 83 1.34 14.07 3.19
CA HIS A 83 0.07 14.50 2.62
C HIS A 83 0.24 15.45 1.42
N ASP A 84 1.14 16.43 1.54
CA ASP A 84 1.37 17.39 0.47
C ASP A 84 2.12 16.74 -0.70
N GLY A 85 3.06 15.84 -0.41
CA GLY A 85 3.70 15.00 -1.43
C GLY A 85 2.70 14.13 -2.20
N LEU A 86 1.76 13.48 -1.51
CA LEU A 86 0.70 12.68 -2.14
C LEU A 86 -0.23 13.53 -3.02
N LYS A 87 -0.55 14.75 -2.59
CA LYS A 87 -1.35 15.69 -3.42
C LYS A 87 -0.65 16.04 -4.71
N THR A 88 0.64 16.37 -4.64
CA THR A 88 1.46 16.66 -5.83
C THR A 88 1.51 15.44 -6.74
N LEU A 89 1.80 14.25 -6.18
CA LEU A 89 1.87 13.00 -6.95
C LEU A 89 0.56 12.71 -7.70
N ILE A 90 -0.58 12.69 -7.00
CA ILE A 90 -1.90 12.37 -7.60
C ILE A 90 -2.29 13.42 -8.65
N GLY A 91 -2.01 14.70 -8.38
CA GLY A 91 -2.27 15.79 -9.32
C GLY A 91 -1.46 15.65 -10.61
N SER A 92 -0.17 15.35 -10.49
CA SER A 92 0.71 15.15 -11.63
C SER A 92 0.38 13.85 -12.38
N GLU A 93 0.07 12.76 -11.67
CA GLU A 93 -0.18 11.45 -12.27
C GLU A 93 -1.36 11.47 -13.23
N SER A 94 -2.40 12.27 -12.95
CA SER A 94 -3.60 12.35 -13.81
C SER A 94 -3.30 12.90 -15.22
N THR A 95 -2.21 13.64 -15.40
CA THR A 95 -1.87 14.31 -16.67
C THR A 95 -1.42 13.37 -17.80
N MET A 96 -0.98 12.15 -17.47
CA MET A 96 -0.44 11.18 -18.43
C MET A 96 -1.43 10.09 -18.88
N PRO A 97 -2.18 9.42 -17.99
CA PRO A 97 -3.13 8.37 -18.36
C PRO A 97 -4.30 8.89 -19.20
N GLU A 98 -4.79 10.10 -18.95
CA GLU A 98 -5.97 10.63 -19.63
C GLU A 98 -5.78 10.74 -21.16
N PRO A 99 -4.72 11.39 -21.70
CA PRO A 99 -4.49 11.44 -23.14
C PRO A 99 -4.21 10.08 -23.79
N VAL A 100 -3.53 9.18 -23.07
CA VAL A 100 -3.20 7.83 -23.56
C VAL A 100 -4.46 6.97 -23.65
N GLN A 101 -5.31 6.98 -22.61
CA GLN A 101 -6.56 6.23 -22.59
C GLN A 101 -7.58 6.77 -23.61
N ALA A 102 -7.56 8.08 -23.89
CA ALA A 102 -8.36 8.69 -24.93
C ALA A 102 -7.85 8.38 -26.36
N GLY A 103 -6.68 7.74 -26.50
CA GLY A 103 -6.05 7.45 -27.80
C GLY A 103 -5.55 8.69 -28.53
N SER A 104 -5.43 9.83 -27.83
CA SER A 104 -5.03 11.12 -28.41
C SER A 104 -3.54 11.41 -28.30
N ALA A 105 -2.78 10.57 -27.60
CA ALA A 105 -1.33 10.70 -27.47
C ALA A 105 -0.59 9.69 -28.36
N ASP A 106 0.33 10.19 -29.18
CA ASP A 106 1.36 9.36 -29.80
C ASP A 106 2.58 9.19 -28.87
N PHE A 107 3.60 8.47 -29.32
CA PHE A 107 4.79 8.22 -28.51
C PHE A 107 5.54 9.50 -28.12
N ALA A 108 5.57 10.50 -29.00
CA ALA A 108 6.26 11.77 -28.72
C ALA A 108 5.52 12.56 -27.64
N GLU A 109 4.19 12.59 -27.69
CA GLU A 109 3.37 13.23 -26.67
C GLU A 109 3.45 12.48 -25.34
N PHE A 110 3.45 11.15 -25.35
CA PHE A 110 3.67 10.35 -24.14
C PHE A 110 5.01 10.67 -23.47
N ALA A 111 6.10 10.74 -24.25
CA ALA A 111 7.41 11.09 -23.72
C ALA A 111 7.42 12.49 -23.08
N ARG A 112 6.79 13.48 -23.73
CA ARG A 112 6.65 14.85 -23.20
C ARG A 112 5.88 14.89 -21.88
N LEU A 113 4.76 14.16 -21.79
CA LEU A 113 3.95 14.06 -20.57
C LEU A 113 4.70 13.35 -19.44
N SER A 114 5.51 12.34 -19.77
CA SER A 114 6.32 11.61 -18.79
C SER A 114 7.39 12.50 -18.17
N THR A 115 8.11 13.29 -18.98
CA THR A 115 9.08 14.26 -18.47
C THR A 115 8.40 15.33 -17.61
N ALA A 116 7.25 15.86 -18.02
CA ALA A 116 6.52 16.86 -17.23
C ALA A 116 6.05 16.30 -15.87
N PHE A 117 5.67 15.01 -15.83
CA PHE A 117 5.35 14.33 -14.58
C PHE A 117 6.56 14.22 -13.65
N GLU A 118 7.72 13.79 -14.16
CA GLU A 118 8.96 13.68 -13.38
C GLU A 118 9.44 15.05 -12.85
N ASP A 119 9.40 16.09 -13.70
CA ASP A 119 9.76 17.46 -13.33
C ASP A 119 8.88 18.00 -12.20
N ALA A 120 7.59 17.62 -12.16
CA ALA A 120 6.67 18.06 -11.11
C ALA A 120 6.91 17.39 -9.75
N LEU A 121 7.70 16.32 -9.71
CA LEU A 121 8.05 15.57 -8.48
C LEU A 121 9.41 15.97 -7.89
N THR A 122 10.16 16.84 -8.57
CA THR A 122 11.53 17.25 -8.21
C THR A 122 11.56 18.68 -7.66
#